data_AF-A0A7J6WIX5-F1
#
_entry.id   AF-A0A7J6WIX5-F1
#
_cell.length_a   1.000
_cell.length_b   1.000
_cell.length_c   1.000
_cell.angle_alpha   90.00
_cell.angle_beta   90.00
_cell.angle_gamma   90.00
#
_symmetry.space_group_name_H-M   'P 1'
#
loop_
_entity.id
_entity.type
_entity.pdbx_description
1 polymer ?
#
loop_
_entity_poly.entity_id
_entity_poly.type
_entity_poly.pdbx_seq_one_letter_code
_entity_poly.pdbx_strand_id
1 'polypeptide(L)'
;PIKLEFEKVYYPYLLINKKRYAGLFWTSPDNFDKMDTKGIETVRRDNCLLVKNLITECLHKILIDRDIPGAVQYVKNTISDLLMNRMDLSLLVITKGLTKTADDYNAKAAHVELVEHMRKRDAATAPNVGDRVPYVIIKAAKGAKAYERSEDPIYVLENNIPIDAQYYLENQISKVS
;
A
#
# COMPACT_ATOMS: atom_id res chain seq x y z
N PRO A 1 16.32 18.49 34.15
CA PRO A 1 17.36 19.14 33.30
C PRO A 1 17.15 18.83 31.82
N ILE A 2 17.14 19.84 30.95
CA ILE A 2 16.97 19.68 29.49
C ILE A 2 18.36 19.51 28.86
N LYS A 3 18.55 18.46 28.04
CA LYS A 3 19.80 18.14 27.34
C LYS A 3 19.52 17.87 25.85
N LEU A 4 20.43 18.30 24.98
CA LEU A 4 20.42 18.00 23.55
C LEU A 4 21.53 16.99 23.28
N GLU A 5 21.20 15.92 22.54
CA GLU A 5 22.14 14.87 22.19
C GLU A 5 22.18 14.72 20.67
N PHE A 6 23.36 14.48 20.14
CA PHE A 6 23.53 14.14 18.74
C PHE A 6 23.05 12.70 18.53
N GLU A 7 22.20 12.48 17.52
CA GLU A 7 21.64 11.16 17.22
C GLU A 7 22.26 10.54 15.96
N LYS A 8 22.38 11.30 14.86
CA LYS A 8 22.70 10.78 13.52
C LYS A 8 22.98 11.88 12.50
N VAL A 9 23.53 11.46 11.35
CA VAL A 9 23.55 12.21 10.09
C VAL A 9 22.70 11.50 9.03
N TYR A 10 22.05 12.27 8.14
CA TYR A 10 21.47 11.74 6.91
C TYR A 10 22.32 12.12 5.70
N TYR A 11 22.76 11.12 4.92
CA TYR A 11 23.44 11.36 3.64
C TYR A 11 23.34 10.14 2.71
N PRO A 12 22.64 10.22 1.57
CA PRO A 12 21.83 11.32 1.08
C PRO A 12 20.53 11.50 1.89
N TYR A 13 19.88 12.66 1.70
CA TYR A 13 18.60 12.99 2.32
C TYR A 13 17.59 13.42 1.26
N LEU A 14 16.37 12.88 1.37
CA LEU A 14 15.22 13.20 0.52
C LEU A 14 14.05 13.65 1.39
N LEU A 15 13.75 14.95 1.34
CA LEU A 15 12.56 15.52 1.96
C LEU A 15 11.46 15.67 0.91
N ILE A 16 10.36 14.94 1.07
CA ILE A 16 9.21 15.00 0.16
C ILE A 16 8.24 16.06 0.66
N ASN A 17 7.84 15.96 1.93
CA ASN A 17 6.86 16.84 2.56
C ASN A 17 7.01 16.83 4.09
N LYS A 18 6.23 17.67 4.79
CA LYS A 18 6.21 17.67 6.26
C LYS A 18 5.90 16.26 6.79
N LYS A 19 6.76 15.75 7.68
CA LYS A 19 6.71 14.37 8.24
C LYS A 19 6.87 13.24 7.20
N ARG A 20 7.34 13.55 5.98
CA ARG A 20 7.53 12.59 4.88
C ARG A 20 8.93 12.72 4.29
N TYR A 21 9.83 11.85 4.71
CA TYR A 21 11.24 11.89 4.27
C TYR A 21 11.90 10.52 4.28
N ALA A 22 12.96 10.39 3.50
CA ALA A 22 13.85 9.24 3.47
C ALA A 22 15.31 9.69 3.50
N GLY A 23 16.19 8.83 4.00
CA GLY A 23 17.63 9.06 3.92
C GLY A 23 18.41 7.86 4.42
N LEU A 24 19.68 7.81 4.06
CA LEU A 24 20.58 6.83 4.67
C LEU A 24 21.01 7.35 6.03
N PHE A 25 20.83 6.52 7.04
CA PHE A 25 21.04 6.81 8.45
C PHE A 25 22.49 6.46 8.83
N TRP A 26 23.22 7.41 9.41
CA TRP A 26 24.62 7.23 9.79
C TRP A 26 24.85 7.57 11.26
N THR A 27 25.39 6.61 12.02
CA THR A 27 25.92 6.81 13.37
C THR A 27 27.44 6.88 13.41
N SER A 28 28.11 6.36 12.39
CA SER A 28 29.55 6.44 12.15
C SER A 28 29.83 6.91 10.71
N PRO A 29 31.02 7.44 10.40
CA PRO A 29 31.34 7.92 9.05
C PRO A 29 31.68 6.80 8.06
N ASP A 30 31.93 5.57 8.52
CA ASP A 30 32.48 4.51 7.68
C ASP A 30 31.41 3.86 6.79
N ASN A 31 30.24 3.56 7.36
CA ASN A 31 29.13 2.92 6.66
C ASN A 31 27.78 3.43 7.17
N PHE A 32 26.78 3.46 6.29
CA PHE A 32 25.41 3.74 6.72
C PHE A 32 24.83 2.52 7.42
N ASP A 33 23.97 2.75 8.41
CA ASP A 33 23.36 1.69 9.21
C ASP A 33 22.14 1.08 8.50
N LYS A 34 21.30 1.94 7.91
CA LYS A 34 20.09 1.55 7.18
C LYS A 34 19.52 2.70 6.36
N MET A 35 18.61 2.37 5.44
CA MET A 35 17.69 3.35 4.87
C MET A 35 16.54 3.62 5.85
N ASP A 36 16.40 4.86 6.31
CA ASP A 36 15.27 5.28 7.15
C ASP A 36 14.20 5.97 6.29
N THR A 37 12.94 5.63 6.54
CA THR A 37 11.79 6.24 5.89
C THR A 37 10.75 6.63 6.94
N LYS A 38 10.31 7.89 6.94
CA LYS A 38 9.30 8.40 7.86
C LYS A 38 8.11 8.92 7.09
N GLY A 39 6.92 8.44 7.41
CA GLY A 39 5.64 8.89 6.84
C GLY A 39 5.43 8.61 5.35
N ILE A 40 6.36 7.91 4.70
CA ILE A 40 6.24 7.40 3.34
C ILE A 40 5.37 6.13 3.36
N GLU A 41 4.73 5.82 2.24
CA GLU A 41 3.87 4.67 2.02
C GLU A 41 4.49 3.33 2.43
N THR A 42 5.83 3.22 2.44
CA THR A 42 6.57 2.02 2.87
C THR A 42 6.26 1.60 4.32
N VAL A 43 5.95 2.57 5.19
CA VAL A 43 5.63 2.34 6.61
C VAL A 43 4.12 2.47 6.90
N ARG A 44 3.32 2.75 5.87
CA ARG A 44 1.87 2.87 5.97
C ARG A 44 1.19 1.52 5.71
N ARG A 45 0.13 1.23 6.48
CA ARG A 45 -0.54 -0.09 6.47
C ARG A 45 -1.83 -0.12 5.65
N ASP A 46 -2.22 1.01 5.08
CA ASP A 46 -3.44 1.22 4.29
C ASP A 46 -3.23 1.05 2.78
N ASN A 47 -2.00 0.82 2.32
CA ASN A 47 -1.65 0.56 0.93
C ASN A 47 -1.45 -0.94 0.67
N CYS A 48 -1.59 -1.36 -0.58
CA CYS A 48 -1.23 -2.71 -0.97
C CYS A 48 0.29 -2.95 -0.93
N LEU A 49 0.68 -4.22 -0.80
CA LEU A 49 2.07 -4.63 -0.70
C LEU A 49 2.89 -4.24 -1.95
N LEU A 50 2.25 -4.24 -3.13
CA LEU A 50 2.84 -3.76 -4.38
C LEU A 50 3.44 -2.36 -4.22
N VAL A 51 2.68 -1.40 -3.68
CA VAL A 51 3.12 0.00 -3.53
C VAL A 51 4.29 0.08 -2.56
N LYS A 52 4.23 -0.67 -1.47
CA LYS A 52 5.32 -0.72 -0.49
C LYS A 52 6.62 -1.24 -1.13
N ASN A 53 6.54 -2.34 -1.88
CA ASN A 53 7.71 -2.92 -2.55
C ASN A 53 8.23 -1.98 -3.64
N LEU A 54 7.33 -1.41 -4.44
CA LEU A 54 7.67 -0.46 -5.51
C LEU A 54 8.49 0.72 -4.98
N ILE A 55 8.01 1.37 -3.92
CA ILE A 55 8.67 2.55 -3.36
C ILE A 55 9.97 2.18 -2.64
N THR A 56 10.00 1.04 -1.94
CA THR A 56 11.22 0.57 -1.26
C THR A 56 12.35 0.35 -2.26
N GLU A 57 12.06 -0.33 -3.37
CA GLU A 57 13.03 -0.57 -4.43
C GLU A 57 13.43 0.72 -5.16
N CYS A 58 12.48 1.63 -5.42
CA CYS A 58 12.82 2.93 -5.99
C CYS A 58 13.74 3.73 -5.07
N LEU A 59 13.48 3.77 -3.76
CA LEU A 59 14.33 4.45 -2.80
C LEU A 59 15.71 3.78 -2.70
N HIS A 60 15.78 2.45 -2.75
CA HIS A 60 17.05 1.72 -2.81
C HIS A 60 17.87 2.14 -4.03
N LYS A 61 17.27 2.07 -5.22
CA LYS A 61 17.92 2.44 -6.48
C LYS A 61 18.41 3.89 -6.49
N ILE A 62 17.63 4.81 -5.92
CA ILE A 62 17.97 6.24 -5.90
C ILE A 62 19.00 6.59 -4.83
N LEU A 63 18.83 6.10 -3.59
CA LEU A 63 19.63 6.53 -2.44
C LEU A 63 20.92 5.70 -2.28
N ILE A 64 20.87 4.41 -2.62
CA ILE A 64 21.99 3.47 -2.47
C ILE A 64 22.69 3.31 -3.82
N ASP A 65 21.99 2.79 -4.84
CA ASP A 65 22.61 2.46 -6.13
C ASP A 65 22.96 3.70 -6.96
N ARG A 66 22.35 4.85 -6.63
CA ARG A 66 22.45 6.12 -7.39
C ARG A 66 22.03 5.98 -8.86
N ASP A 67 21.11 5.06 -9.15
CA ASP A 67 20.63 4.72 -10.47
C ASP A 67 19.16 5.15 -10.67
N ILE A 68 18.98 6.42 -11.02
CA ILE A 68 17.66 6.98 -11.36
C ILE A 68 17.07 6.30 -12.62
N PRO A 69 17.82 6.10 -13.72
CA PRO A 69 17.31 5.37 -14.88
C PRO A 69 16.79 3.97 -14.55
N GLY A 70 17.51 3.21 -13.72
CA GLY A 70 17.08 1.89 -13.25
C GLY A 70 15.81 1.94 -12.41
N ALA A 71 15.65 2.97 -11.55
CA ALA A 71 14.41 3.18 -10.81
C ALA A 71 13.23 3.44 -11.76
N VAL A 72 13.41 4.29 -12.78
CA VAL A 72 12.37 4.55 -13.80
C VAL A 72 12.00 3.28 -14.56
N GLN A 73 13.00 2.49 -14.97
CA GLN A 73 12.75 1.24 -15.69
C GLN A 73 12.01 0.22 -14.83
N TYR A 74 12.38 0.13 -13.54
CA TYR A 74 11.70 -0.74 -12.59
C TYR A 74 10.21 -0.39 -12.47
N VAL A 75 9.87 0.90 -12.30
CA VAL A 75 8.47 1.36 -12.27
C VAL A 75 7.72 1.01 -13.55
N LYS A 76 8.32 1.22 -14.72
CA LYS A 76 7.71 0.87 -16.02
C LYS A 76 7.41 -0.62 -16.13
N ASN A 77 8.35 -1.47 -15.70
CA ASN A 77 8.17 -2.92 -15.71
C ASN A 77 7.04 -3.34 -14.77
N THR A 78 7.00 -2.80 -13.54
CA THR A 78 5.92 -3.08 -12.59
C THR A 78 4.55 -2.67 -13.12
N ILE A 79 4.44 -1.50 -13.77
CA ILE A 79 3.20 -1.06 -14.42
C ILE A 79 2.80 -2.01 -15.56
N SER A 80 3.77 -2.44 -16.38
CA SER A 80 3.53 -3.41 -17.45
C SER A 80 2.98 -4.72 -16.90
N ASP A 81 3.61 -5.28 -15.86
CA ASP A 81 3.18 -6.54 -15.25
C ASP A 81 1.79 -6.45 -14.60
N LEU A 82 1.48 -5.31 -13.97
CA LEU A 82 0.15 -5.01 -13.44
C LEU A 82 -0.90 -5.02 -14.56
N LEU A 83 -0.66 -4.29 -15.66
CA LEU A 83 -1.61 -4.16 -16.77
C LEU A 83 -1.78 -5.47 -17.55
N MET A 84 -0.74 -6.30 -17.60
CA MET A 84 -0.76 -7.63 -18.22
C MET A 84 -1.32 -8.71 -17.29
N ASN A 85 -1.79 -8.37 -16.08
CA ASN A 85 -2.31 -9.31 -15.08
C ASN A 85 -1.31 -10.43 -14.73
N ARG A 86 -0.02 -10.09 -14.63
CA ARG A 86 1.09 -11.02 -14.31
C ARG A 86 1.54 -10.95 -12.86
N MET A 87 0.83 -10.19 -12.03
CA MET A 87 1.17 -10.02 -10.63
C MET A 87 0.37 -10.96 -9.74
N ASP A 88 1.03 -11.45 -8.70
CA ASP A 88 0.38 -12.26 -7.68
C ASP A 88 -0.67 -11.44 -6.91
N LEU A 89 -1.81 -12.07 -6.59
CA LEU A 89 -2.92 -11.41 -5.92
C LEU A 89 -2.52 -10.87 -4.54
N SER A 90 -1.61 -11.54 -3.83
CA SER A 90 -1.14 -11.11 -2.50
C SER A 90 -0.50 -9.71 -2.53
N LEU A 91 0.11 -9.32 -3.67
CA LEU A 91 0.67 -7.98 -3.86
C LEU A 91 -0.42 -6.91 -3.92
N LEU A 92 -1.63 -7.27 -4.30
CA LEU A 92 -2.77 -6.38 -4.53
C LEU A 92 -3.71 -6.28 -3.33
N VAL A 93 -3.53 -7.12 -2.30
CA VAL A 93 -4.35 -7.08 -1.09
C VAL A 93 -4.14 -5.76 -0.34
N ILE A 94 -5.25 -5.07 -0.06
CA ILE A 94 -5.32 -3.89 0.77
C ILE A 94 -5.91 -4.30 2.11
N THR A 95 -5.44 -3.73 3.21
CA THR A 95 -5.96 -4.05 4.54
C THR A 95 -6.36 -2.80 5.29
N LYS A 96 -7.60 -2.74 5.77
CA LYS A 96 -8.09 -1.63 6.62
C LYS A 96 -8.66 -2.16 7.93
N GLY A 97 -8.47 -1.39 9.01
CA GLY A 97 -9.07 -1.72 10.30
C GLY A 97 -10.54 -1.36 10.31
N LEU A 98 -11.39 -2.29 10.76
CA LEU A 98 -12.81 -2.05 10.99
C LEU A 98 -12.98 -1.45 12.38
N THR A 99 -13.22 -0.14 12.45
CA THR A 99 -13.24 0.59 13.73
C THR A 99 -14.64 0.79 14.30
N LYS A 100 -15.68 0.64 13.49
CA LYS A 100 -17.08 0.80 13.90
C LYS A 100 -17.96 -0.23 13.22
N THR A 101 -19.20 -0.37 13.68
CA THR A 101 -20.25 -1.11 12.96
C THR A 101 -20.70 -0.32 11.72
N ALA A 102 -21.31 -1.01 10.75
CA ALA A 102 -21.75 -0.41 9.50
C ALA A 102 -22.70 0.78 9.70
N ASP A 103 -23.58 0.70 10.70
CA ASP A 103 -24.57 1.73 11.03
C ASP A 103 -23.96 3.05 11.53
N ASP A 104 -22.74 3.00 12.06
CA ASP A 104 -22.03 4.16 12.62
C ASP A 104 -21.09 4.85 11.60
N TYR A 105 -21.01 4.34 10.36
CA TYR A 105 -20.23 4.97 9.30
C TYR A 105 -21.08 5.95 8.49
N ASN A 106 -20.75 7.24 8.60
CA ASN A 106 -21.37 8.32 7.80
C ASN A 106 -21.17 8.19 6.28
N ALA A 107 -20.21 7.37 5.84
CA ALA A 107 -19.89 7.18 4.43
C ALA A 107 -19.57 5.71 4.12
N LYS A 108 -20.09 5.23 2.98
CA LYS A 108 -19.84 3.87 2.49
C LYS A 108 -18.38 3.68 2.14
N ALA A 109 -17.70 2.84 2.93
CA ALA A 109 -16.31 2.48 2.72
C ALA A 109 -16.20 1.03 2.24
N ALA A 110 -15.21 0.76 1.38
CA ALA A 110 -15.07 -0.54 0.72
C ALA A 110 -14.98 -1.74 1.71
N HIS A 111 -14.06 -1.67 2.67
CA HIS A 111 -13.96 -2.68 3.73
C HIS A 111 -15.24 -2.86 4.58
N VAL A 112 -16.10 -1.85 4.71
CA VAL A 112 -17.35 -1.95 5.50
C VAL A 112 -18.42 -2.68 4.69
N GLU A 113 -18.60 -2.28 3.44
CA GLU A 113 -19.55 -2.95 2.54
C GLU A 113 -19.14 -4.41 2.29
N LEU A 114 -17.84 -4.69 2.13
CA LEU A 114 -17.34 -6.06 2.02
C LEU A 114 -17.72 -6.91 3.24
N VAL A 115 -17.55 -6.40 4.45
CA VAL A 115 -17.90 -7.15 5.67
C VAL A 115 -19.39 -7.49 5.67
N GLU A 116 -20.27 -6.57 5.28
CA GLU A 116 -21.71 -6.85 5.16
C GLU A 116 -22.01 -7.90 4.08
N HIS A 117 -21.29 -7.88 2.95
CA HIS A 117 -21.38 -8.92 1.92
C HIS A 117 -20.88 -10.28 2.42
N MET A 118 -19.79 -10.32 3.19
CA MET A 118 -19.29 -11.54 3.82
C MET A 118 -20.30 -12.08 4.83
N ARG A 119 -20.87 -11.24 5.71
CA ARG A 119 -21.89 -11.64 6.69
C ARG A 119 -23.12 -12.28 6.05
N LYS A 120 -23.60 -11.72 4.94
CA LYS A 120 -24.75 -12.26 4.19
C LYS A 120 -24.45 -13.61 3.53
N ARG A 121 -23.19 -13.84 3.17
CA ARG A 121 -22.71 -15.07 2.53
C ARG A 121 -22.47 -16.18 3.56
N ASP A 122 -21.73 -15.82 4.61
CA ASP A 122 -21.45 -16.66 5.77
C ASP A 122 -21.05 -15.77 6.97
N ALA A 123 -21.91 -15.71 7.98
CA ALA A 123 -21.68 -14.90 9.17
C ALA A 123 -20.50 -15.40 10.03
N ALA A 124 -20.12 -16.68 9.92
CA ALA A 124 -19.05 -17.25 10.76
C ALA A 124 -17.65 -16.80 10.32
N THR A 125 -17.48 -16.45 9.04
CA THR A 125 -16.19 -16.03 8.46
C THR A 125 -16.04 -14.51 8.35
N ALA A 126 -17.08 -13.76 8.70
CA ALA A 126 -17.05 -12.31 8.60
C ALA A 126 -16.23 -11.63 9.72
N PRO A 127 -15.39 -10.62 9.38
CA PRO A 127 -14.64 -9.86 10.38
C PRO A 127 -15.52 -9.09 11.39
N ASN A 128 -14.99 -8.92 12.60
CA ASN A 128 -15.60 -8.17 13.70
C ASN A 128 -14.98 -6.79 13.89
N VAL A 129 -15.66 -5.92 14.64
CA VAL A 129 -15.11 -4.61 14.99
C VAL A 129 -13.83 -4.80 15.82
N GLY A 130 -12.76 -4.12 15.41
CA GLY A 130 -11.41 -4.31 15.92
C GLY A 130 -10.51 -5.11 14.97
N ASP A 131 -11.09 -5.92 14.08
CA ASP A 131 -10.33 -6.71 13.12
C ASP A 131 -9.82 -5.86 11.94
N ARG A 132 -8.87 -6.46 11.22
CA ARG A 132 -8.39 -5.93 9.94
C ARG A 132 -9.03 -6.72 8.81
N VAL A 133 -9.64 -5.99 7.88
CA VAL A 133 -10.34 -6.54 6.72
C VAL A 133 -9.39 -6.50 5.52
N PRO A 134 -8.91 -7.65 5.02
CA PRO A 134 -8.22 -7.74 3.75
C PRO A 134 -9.23 -7.70 2.59
N TYR A 135 -8.91 -6.98 1.52
CA TYR A 135 -9.73 -6.92 0.33
C TYR A 135 -8.90 -6.58 -0.92
N VAL A 136 -9.44 -6.91 -2.09
CA VAL A 136 -8.93 -6.48 -3.40
C VAL A 136 -10.03 -5.75 -4.16
N ILE A 137 -9.66 -4.97 -5.19
CA ILE A 137 -10.63 -4.29 -6.05
C ILE A 137 -10.79 -5.05 -7.37
N ILE A 138 -12.00 -5.57 -7.58
CA ILE A 138 -12.36 -6.35 -8.77
C ILE A 138 -12.88 -5.46 -9.91
N LYS A 139 -12.83 -5.97 -11.13
CA LYS A 139 -13.47 -5.30 -12.28
C LYS A 139 -14.99 -5.30 -12.08
N ALA A 140 -15.60 -4.18 -12.43
CA ALA A 140 -17.06 -4.05 -12.50
C ALA A 140 -17.44 -3.10 -13.65
N ALA A 141 -18.74 -2.87 -13.82
CA ALA A 141 -19.25 -1.93 -14.80
C ALA A 141 -18.64 -0.53 -14.62
N LYS A 142 -18.47 0.19 -15.74
CA LYS A 142 -17.92 1.55 -15.74
C LYS A 142 -18.80 2.46 -14.87
N GLY A 143 -18.17 3.15 -13.91
CA GLY A 143 -18.86 4.02 -12.96
C GLY A 143 -19.22 3.38 -11.63
N ALA A 144 -19.05 2.06 -11.48
CA ALA A 144 -19.17 1.39 -10.18
C ALA A 144 -18.17 1.97 -9.18
N LYS A 145 -18.65 2.25 -7.97
CA LYS A 145 -17.85 2.89 -6.93
C LYS A 145 -16.92 1.87 -6.30
N ALA A 146 -15.80 2.33 -5.73
CA ALA A 146 -14.80 1.43 -5.14
C ALA A 146 -15.38 0.52 -4.04
N TYR A 147 -16.40 0.96 -3.30
CA TYR A 147 -17.04 0.15 -2.26
C TYR A 147 -17.96 -0.95 -2.80
N GLU A 148 -18.37 -0.88 -4.07
CA GLU A 148 -19.17 -1.91 -4.75
C GLU A 148 -18.27 -2.98 -5.41
N ARG A 149 -16.95 -2.75 -5.36
CA ARG A 149 -15.93 -3.51 -6.08
C ARG A 149 -14.90 -4.13 -5.16
N SER A 150 -15.05 -3.99 -3.85
CA SER A 150 -14.20 -4.70 -2.89
C SER A 150 -14.68 -6.12 -2.70
N GLU A 151 -13.75 -7.07 -2.77
CA GLU A 151 -14.04 -8.48 -2.54
C GLU A 151 -12.94 -9.13 -1.70
N ASP A 152 -13.31 -10.21 -1.02
CA ASP A 152 -12.40 -11.06 -0.26
C ASP A 152 -11.39 -11.74 -1.21
N PRO A 153 -10.06 -11.64 -0.97
CA PRO A 153 -9.06 -12.27 -1.82
C PRO A 153 -9.26 -13.78 -1.98
N ILE A 154 -9.75 -14.48 -0.94
CA ILE A 154 -9.99 -15.93 -1.01
C ILE A 154 -11.12 -16.21 -1.99
N TYR A 155 -12.25 -15.52 -1.84
CA TYR A 155 -13.37 -15.66 -2.76
C TYR A 155 -13.01 -15.32 -4.21
N VAL A 156 -12.18 -14.29 -4.43
CA VAL A 156 -11.68 -13.93 -5.76
C VAL A 156 -10.88 -15.08 -6.38
N LEU A 157 -10.02 -15.75 -5.61
CA LEU A 157 -9.23 -16.89 -6.08
C LEU A 157 -10.13 -18.09 -6.42
N GLU A 158 -11.06 -18.45 -5.52
CA GLU A 158 -11.95 -19.58 -5.70
C GLU A 158 -12.88 -19.41 -6.92
N ASN A 159 -13.29 -18.17 -7.21
CA ASN A 159 -14.24 -17.86 -8.28
C ASN A 159 -13.58 -17.26 -9.53
N ASN A 160 -12.25 -17.16 -9.57
CA ASN A 160 -11.48 -16.59 -10.68
C ASN A 160 -11.97 -15.19 -11.13
N ILE A 161 -12.24 -14.32 -10.15
CA ILE A 161 -12.82 -12.99 -10.42
C ILE A 161 -11.72 -12.05 -10.94
N PRO A 162 -11.93 -11.33 -12.06
CA PRO A 162 -10.91 -10.47 -12.64
C PRO A 162 -10.65 -9.20 -11.80
N ILE A 163 -9.37 -8.84 -11.64
CA ILE A 163 -8.91 -7.66 -10.87
C ILE A 163 -8.92 -6.38 -11.71
N ASP A 164 -9.30 -5.26 -11.09
CA ASP A 164 -9.24 -3.93 -11.72
C ASP A 164 -7.83 -3.34 -11.66
N ALA A 165 -6.96 -3.78 -12.58
CA ALA A 165 -5.60 -3.26 -12.71
C ALA A 165 -5.54 -1.73 -12.86
N GLN A 166 -6.54 -1.13 -13.52
CA GLN A 166 -6.59 0.32 -13.72
C GLN A 166 -6.80 1.06 -12.39
N TYR A 167 -7.64 0.52 -11.51
CA TYR A 167 -7.80 1.07 -10.16
C TYR A 167 -6.47 1.13 -9.40
N TYR A 168 -5.68 0.05 -9.43
CA TYR A 168 -4.38 0.02 -8.75
C TYR A 168 -3.38 1.01 -9.35
N LEU A 169 -3.35 1.15 -10.68
CA LEU A 169 -2.52 2.15 -11.34
C LEU A 169 -2.88 3.56 -10.87
N GLU A 170 -4.15 3.95 -11.01
CA GLU A 170 -4.59 5.34 -10.77
C GLU A 170 -4.70 5.71 -9.29
N ASN A 171 -5.04 4.75 -8.42
CA ASN A 171 -5.38 5.03 -7.03
C ASN A 171 -4.35 4.54 -6.02
N GLN A 172 -3.51 3.56 -6.38
CA GLN A 172 -2.48 3.03 -5.49
C GLN A 172 -1.08 3.50 -5.94
N ILE A 173 -0.77 3.46 -7.24
CA ILE A 173 0.57 3.83 -7.75
C ILE A 173 0.67 5.34 -8.04
N SER A 174 -0.25 5.90 -8.82
CA SER A 174 -0.15 7.31 -9.26
C SER A 174 -0.39 8.35 -8.16
N LYS A 175 -1.00 7.97 -7.03
CA LYS A 175 -1.30 8.86 -5.90
C LYS A 175 -0.23 8.85 -4.80
N VAL A 176 0.82 8.06 -4.98
CA VAL A 176 2.02 8.11 -4.12
C VAL A 176 2.58 9.53 -4.23
N SER A 177 2.69 10.22 -3.11
CA SER A 177 2.97 11.67 -3.03
C SER A 177 4.19 12.00 -2.20
#